data_AF-A0A4Q5QRI0-F1
#
_entry.id   AF-A0A4Q5QRI0-F1
#
_cell.length_a   1.000
_cell.length_b   1.000
_cell.length_c   1.000
_cell.angle_alpha   90.00
_cell.angle_beta   90.00
_cell.angle_gamma   90.00
#
_symmetry.space_group_name_H-M   'P 1'
#
loop_
_entity.id
_entity.type
_entity.pdbx_description
1 polymer ?
#
loop_
_entity_poly.entity_id
_entity_poly.type
_entity_poly.pdbx_seq_one_letter_code
_entity_poly.pdbx_strand_id
1 'polypeptide(L)'
;EVNQAAGYLKLAVEPDPEPAQNRFIRSDQYSFVVQGIPALHLKYGNKTADGKNNLSETVQKWRALTYHKPQDNFEGGTFDWAAGAKYAQLNFLVGYQVAQAEARPKWNRGDFFGVRFGR
;
A
#
# COMPACT_ATOMS: atom_id res chain seq x y z
N GLU A 1 -3.62 -8.10 -10.88
CA GLU A 1 -4.29 -8.29 -9.57
C GLU A 1 -4.62 -6.96 -8.88
N VAL A 2 -3.65 -6.10 -8.55
CA VAL A 2 -3.94 -4.85 -7.78
C VAL A 2 -5.03 -3.96 -8.43
N ASN A 3 -4.90 -3.64 -9.72
CA ASN A 3 -5.90 -2.82 -10.42
C ASN A 3 -7.28 -3.47 -10.46
N GLN A 4 -7.34 -4.80 -10.59
CA GLN A 4 -8.60 -5.54 -10.63
C GLN A 4 -9.27 -5.53 -9.25
N ALA A 5 -8.51 -5.84 -8.19
CA ALA A 5 -8.98 -5.76 -6.80
C ALA A 5 -9.46 -4.35 -6.43
N ALA A 6 -8.71 -3.31 -6.80
CA ALA A 6 -9.12 -1.92 -6.62
C ALA A 6 -10.42 -1.59 -7.37
N GLY A 7 -10.56 -2.08 -8.60
CA GLY A 7 -11.76 -1.91 -9.42
C GLY A 7 -13.04 -2.47 -8.78
N TYR A 8 -12.97 -3.66 -8.17
CA TYR A 8 -14.12 -4.24 -7.44
C TYR A 8 -14.59 -3.34 -6.28
N LEU A 9 -13.67 -2.60 -5.68
CA LEU A 9 -13.96 -1.70 -4.55
C LEU A 9 -14.17 -0.24 -4.97
N LYS A 10 -14.18 0.04 -6.28
CA LYS A 10 -14.26 1.40 -6.85
C LYS A 10 -13.15 2.33 -6.30
N LEU A 11 -11.96 1.79 -6.12
CA LEU A 11 -10.77 2.52 -5.70
C LEU A 11 -9.90 2.84 -6.90
N ALA A 12 -9.25 4.01 -6.88
CA ALA A 12 -8.19 4.33 -7.81
C ALA A 12 -6.83 3.89 -7.25
N VAL A 13 -5.93 3.47 -8.13
CA VAL A 13 -4.51 3.27 -7.83
C VAL A 13 -3.74 4.50 -8.31
N GLU A 14 -2.80 4.98 -7.52
CA GLU A 14 -1.98 6.13 -7.86
C GLU A 14 -0.48 5.85 -7.63
N PRO A 15 0.42 6.62 -8.29
CA PRO A 15 1.84 6.57 -7.97
C PRO A 15 2.12 6.92 -6.50
N ASP A 16 3.25 6.44 -5.95
CA ASP A 16 3.69 6.82 -4.60
C ASP A 16 3.72 8.36 -4.50
N PRO A 17 2.92 8.97 -3.62
CA PRO A 17 2.88 10.42 -3.51
C PRO A 17 4.14 11.01 -2.86
N GLU A 18 4.96 10.18 -2.21
CA GLU A 18 6.16 10.63 -1.48
C GLU A 18 7.39 9.78 -1.89
N PRO A 19 7.76 9.73 -3.19
CA PRO A 19 8.74 8.77 -3.70
C PRO A 19 10.15 9.00 -3.14
N ALA A 20 10.51 10.26 -2.85
CA ALA A 20 11.78 10.62 -2.22
C ALA A 20 11.98 9.97 -0.83
N GLN A 21 10.90 9.50 -0.19
CA GLN A 21 10.95 8.84 1.12
C GLN A 21 11.36 7.37 1.03
N ASN A 22 11.46 6.81 -0.19
CA ASN A 22 11.87 5.43 -0.46
C ASN A 22 11.18 4.41 0.45
N ARG A 23 9.87 4.59 0.71
CA ARG A 23 9.17 3.78 1.73
C ARG A 23 9.03 2.31 1.36
N PHE A 24 9.07 1.98 0.06
CA PHE A 24 8.97 0.61 -0.40
C PHE A 24 10.07 -0.29 0.17
N ILE A 25 11.28 0.22 0.44
CA ILE A 25 12.38 -0.60 0.98
C ILE A 25 12.47 -0.59 2.52
N ARG A 26 11.52 0.06 3.20
CA ARG A 26 11.57 0.32 4.67
C ARG A 26 10.66 -0.59 5.48
N SER A 27 10.27 -1.74 4.93
CA SER A 27 9.34 -2.70 5.56
C SER A 27 9.63 -4.12 5.06
N ASP A 28 9.02 -5.12 5.71
CA ASP A 28 9.43 -6.53 5.66
C ASP A 28 9.39 -7.15 4.26
N GLN A 29 8.49 -6.69 3.38
CA GLN A 29 8.40 -7.16 2.01
C GLN A 29 9.72 -7.03 1.24
N TYR A 30 10.59 -6.08 1.62
CA TYR A 30 11.88 -5.88 0.98
C TYR A 30 12.83 -7.07 1.18
N SER A 31 12.72 -7.78 2.31
CA SER A 31 13.50 -9.00 2.57
C SER A 31 13.20 -10.12 1.57
N PHE A 32 11.99 -10.16 1.01
CA PHE A 32 11.62 -11.09 -0.07
C PHE A 32 12.16 -10.61 -1.42
N VAL A 33 12.09 -9.29 -1.67
CA VAL A 33 12.62 -8.65 -2.89
C VAL A 33 14.11 -8.97 -3.07
N VAL A 34 14.92 -8.86 -2.02
CA VAL A 34 16.37 -9.16 -2.10
C VAL A 34 16.67 -10.64 -2.34
N GLN A 35 15.69 -11.53 -2.14
CA GLN A 35 15.76 -12.96 -2.50
C GLN A 35 15.18 -13.25 -3.90
N GLY A 36 14.83 -12.22 -4.66
CA GLY A 36 14.31 -12.34 -6.04
C GLY A 36 12.82 -12.60 -6.13
N ILE A 37 12.08 -12.51 -5.01
CA ILE A 37 10.64 -12.74 -4.96
C ILE A 37 9.91 -11.41 -5.21
N PRO A 38 9.06 -11.29 -6.26
CA PRO A 38 8.20 -10.11 -6.43
C PRO A 38 7.30 -9.92 -5.21
N ALA A 39 7.28 -8.71 -4.67
CA ALA A 39 6.51 -8.39 -3.48
C ALA A 39 5.80 -7.04 -3.60
N LEU A 40 4.69 -6.88 -2.88
CA LEU A 40 3.90 -5.66 -2.82
C LEU A 40 4.02 -5.02 -1.44
N HIS A 41 3.99 -3.69 -1.40
CA HIS A 41 3.74 -2.91 -0.18
C HIS A 41 2.54 -2.02 -0.45
N LEU A 42 1.35 -2.52 -0.14
CA LEU A 42 0.13 -1.73 -0.27
C LEU A 42 0.11 -0.65 0.81
N LYS A 43 -0.34 0.55 0.43
CA LYS A 43 -0.60 1.67 1.33
C LYS A 43 -1.89 2.36 0.92
N TYR A 44 -2.47 3.12 1.85
CA TYR A 44 -3.55 4.04 1.53
C TYR A 44 -3.06 5.11 0.55
N GLY A 45 -3.98 5.58 -0.30
CA GLY A 45 -3.75 6.73 -1.17
C GLY A 45 -4.10 8.05 -0.49
N ASN A 46 -3.88 9.14 -1.22
CA ASN A 46 -4.12 10.51 -0.81
C ASN A 46 -5.54 11.00 -1.13
N LYS A 47 -6.22 10.40 -2.10
CA LYS A 47 -7.54 10.86 -2.57
C LYS A 47 -8.65 10.41 -1.61
N THR A 48 -9.43 11.36 -1.14
CA THR A 48 -10.67 11.10 -0.38
C THR A 48 -11.88 11.01 -1.31
N ALA A 49 -12.93 10.32 -0.88
CA ALA A 49 -14.13 10.07 -1.71
C ALA A 49 -14.90 11.35 -2.09
N ASP A 50 -14.78 12.40 -1.28
CA ASP A 50 -15.38 13.71 -1.56
C ASP A 50 -14.55 14.56 -2.55
N GLY A 51 -13.34 14.11 -2.90
CA GLY A 51 -12.41 14.84 -3.77
C GLY A 51 -11.88 16.14 -3.17
N LYS A 52 -12.15 16.43 -1.90
CA LYS A 52 -11.84 17.73 -1.27
C LYS A 52 -10.47 17.76 -0.61
N ASN A 53 -9.91 16.61 -0.26
CA ASN A 53 -8.67 16.54 0.52
C ASN A 53 -7.60 15.68 -0.14
N ASN A 54 -6.35 16.11 0.06
CA ASN A 54 -5.16 15.30 -0.02
C ASN A 54 -4.83 14.81 1.40
N LEU A 55 -5.02 13.52 1.66
CA LEU A 55 -4.73 12.89 2.96
C LEU A 55 -3.25 13.10 3.39
N SER A 56 -2.36 13.45 2.46
CA SER A 56 -0.93 13.66 2.73
C SER A 56 -0.67 14.67 3.84
N GLU A 57 -1.34 15.82 3.87
CA GLU A 57 -1.09 16.82 4.94
C GLU A 57 -1.50 16.30 6.32
N THR A 58 -2.68 15.68 6.40
CA THR A 58 -3.19 15.05 7.63
C THR A 58 -2.21 13.97 8.11
N VAL A 59 -1.75 13.13 7.19
CA VAL A 59 -0.81 12.06 7.52
C VAL A 59 0.57 12.61 7.88
N GLN A 60 1.06 13.67 7.25
CA GLN A 60 2.31 14.33 7.63
C GLN A 60 2.23 14.88 9.06
N LYS A 61 1.14 15.59 9.39
CA LYS A 61 0.89 16.09 10.76
C LYS A 61 0.79 14.95 11.76
N TRP A 62 0.04 13.90 11.44
CA TRP A 62 -0.09 12.71 12.28
C TRP A 62 1.26 12.01 12.50
N ARG A 63 2.08 11.86 11.45
CA ARG A 63 3.42 11.26 11.56
C ARG A 63 4.35 12.08 12.45
N ALA A 64 4.28 13.41 12.40
CA ALA A 64 5.10 14.28 13.25
C ALA A 64 4.67 14.23 14.72
N LEU A 65 3.36 14.22 14.97
CA LEU A 65 2.81 14.42 16.31
C LEU A 65 2.49 13.12 17.06
N THR A 66 2.14 12.04 16.35
CA THR A 66 1.50 10.84 16.92
C THR A 66 2.26 9.55 16.65
N TYR A 67 2.77 9.34 15.44
CA TYR A 67 3.43 8.08 15.06
C TYR A 67 4.59 7.70 16.00
N HIS A 68 4.66 6.42 16.40
CA HIS A 68 5.66 5.89 17.34
C HIS A 68 5.64 6.56 18.74
N LYS A 69 4.48 7.03 19.18
CA LYS A 69 4.28 7.63 20.51
C LYS A 69 3.06 7.01 21.19
N PRO A 70 2.88 7.17 22.52
CA PRO A 70 1.73 6.58 23.24
C PRO A 70 0.36 7.00 22.72
N GLN A 71 0.26 8.14 22.04
CA GLN A 71 -0.96 8.64 21.41
C GLN A 71 -1.33 7.90 20.11
N ASP A 72 -0.46 7.01 19.61
CA ASP A 72 -0.71 6.14 18.46
C ASP A 72 -1.70 5.02 18.84
N ASN A 73 -2.94 5.41 19.06
CA ASN A 73 -4.05 4.55 19.46
C ASN A 73 -5.34 4.95 18.73
N PHE A 74 -6.46 4.32 19.06
CA PHE A 74 -7.77 4.57 18.42
C PHE A 74 -8.60 5.67 19.10
N GLU A 75 -8.12 6.23 20.20
CA GLU A 75 -8.83 7.25 20.96
C GLU A 75 -8.88 8.57 20.18
N GLY A 76 -9.93 9.37 20.40
CA GLY A 76 -10.09 10.66 19.72
C GLY A 76 -10.69 10.57 18.31
N GLY A 77 -11.09 9.39 17.85
CA GLY A 77 -11.88 9.23 16.61
C GLY A 77 -11.09 9.48 15.31
N THR A 78 -9.76 9.39 15.37
CA THR A 78 -8.89 9.59 14.20
C THR A 78 -8.82 8.37 13.29
N PHE A 79 -9.30 7.21 13.75
CA PHE A 79 -9.33 5.98 12.95
C PHE A 79 -10.68 5.81 12.24
N ASP A 80 -10.65 5.83 10.91
CA ASP A 80 -11.82 5.54 10.09
C ASP A 80 -12.00 4.03 9.92
N TRP A 81 -12.94 3.46 10.66
CA TRP A 81 -13.26 2.04 10.63
C TRP A 81 -13.79 1.56 9.27
N ALA A 82 -14.54 2.39 8.56
CA ALA A 82 -15.07 2.04 7.25
C ALA A 82 -13.94 2.01 6.20
N ALA A 83 -13.00 2.95 6.28
CA ALA A 83 -11.79 2.92 5.46
C ALA A 83 -10.91 1.71 5.81
N GLY A 84 -10.74 1.39 7.10
CA GLY A 84 -10.00 0.21 7.56
C GLY A 84 -10.58 -1.10 7.04
N ALA A 85 -11.90 -1.27 7.11
CA ALA A 85 -12.59 -2.44 6.56
C ALA A 85 -12.40 -2.55 5.05
N LYS A 86 -12.54 -1.44 4.31
CA LYS A 86 -12.31 -1.41 2.86
C LYS A 86 -10.86 -1.73 2.49
N TYR A 87 -9.90 -1.25 3.27
CA TYR A 87 -8.49 -1.55 3.07
C TYR A 87 -8.18 -3.03 3.33
N ALA A 88 -8.78 -3.64 4.35
CA ALA A 88 -8.67 -5.08 4.60
C ALA A 88 -9.26 -5.90 3.44
N GLN A 89 -10.43 -5.51 2.92
CA GLN A 89 -11.03 -6.13 1.73
C GLN A 89 -10.11 -6.05 0.51
N LEU A 90 -9.45 -4.91 0.28
CA LEU A 90 -8.51 -4.74 -0.82
C LEU A 90 -7.34 -5.73 -0.69
N ASN A 91 -6.72 -5.82 0.49
CA ASN A 91 -5.60 -6.74 0.73
C ASN A 91 -6.02 -8.20 0.54
N PHE A 92 -7.20 -8.57 1.03
CA PHE A 92 -7.78 -9.90 0.81
C PHE A 92 -7.97 -10.19 -0.67
N LEU A 93 -8.61 -9.28 -1.43
CA LEU A 93 -8.87 -9.49 -2.86
C LEU A 93 -7.58 -9.62 -3.67
N VAL A 94 -6.55 -8.82 -3.35
CA VAL A 94 -5.23 -8.93 -4.01
C VAL A 94 -4.62 -10.31 -3.71
N GLY A 95 -4.55 -10.70 -2.44
CA GLY A 95 -4.00 -11.99 -2.04
C GLY A 95 -4.77 -13.18 -2.65
N TYR A 96 -6.10 -13.11 -2.64
CA TYR A 96 -6.97 -14.13 -3.22
C TYR A 96 -6.75 -14.26 -4.74
N GLN A 97 -6.72 -13.15 -5.47
CA GLN A 97 -6.48 -13.18 -6.92
C GLN A 97 -5.08 -13.72 -7.26
N VAL A 98 -4.05 -13.35 -6.50
CA VAL A 98 -2.70 -13.92 -6.66
C VAL A 98 -2.71 -15.42 -6.41
N ALA A 99 -3.42 -15.89 -5.39
CA ALA A 99 -3.50 -17.31 -5.05
C ALA A 99 -4.32 -18.13 -6.08
N GLN A 100 -5.28 -17.52 -6.75
CA GLN A 100 -6.08 -18.16 -7.81
C GLN A 100 -5.45 -18.07 -9.20
N ALA A 101 -4.38 -17.29 -9.38
CA ALA A 101 -3.72 -17.15 -10.67
C ALA A 101 -2.97 -18.44 -11.03
N GLU A 102 -3.15 -18.92 -12.27
CA GLU A 102 -2.43 -20.08 -12.79
C GLU A 102 -0.92 -19.82 -12.85
N ALA A 103 -0.53 -18.61 -13.26
CA ALA A 103 0.85 -18.18 -13.31
C ALA A 103 1.27 -17.51 -12.00
N ARG A 104 2.50 -17.81 -11.56
CA ARG A 104 3.11 -17.09 -10.43
C ARG A 104 3.34 -15.61 -10.77
N PRO A 105 3.31 -14.71 -9.77
CA PRO A 105 3.70 -13.31 -9.96
C PRO A 105 5.09 -13.19 -10.58
N LYS A 106 5.24 -12.20 -11.46
CA LYS A 106 6.50 -11.89 -12.16
C LYS A 106 6.87 -10.43 -11.95
N TRP A 107 8.15 -10.13 -12.07
CA TRP A 107 8.64 -8.76 -12.13
C TRP A 107 8.08 -8.04 -13.36
N ASN A 108 7.76 -6.76 -13.22
CA ASN A 108 7.44 -5.92 -14.36
C ASN A 108 8.68 -5.73 -15.24
N ARG A 109 8.49 -5.64 -16.56
CA ARG A 109 9.59 -5.43 -17.50
C ARG A 109 10.29 -4.11 -17.19
N GLY A 110 11.60 -4.15 -16.97
CA GLY A 110 12.42 -2.97 -16.65
C GLY A 110 12.31 -2.50 -15.20
N ASP A 111 11.63 -3.26 -14.32
CA ASP A 111 11.60 -2.96 -12.89
C ASP A 111 13.01 -3.01 -12.29
N PHE A 112 13.37 -1.98 -11.53
CA PHE A 112 14.71 -1.87 -10.94
C PHE A 112 15.07 -3.07 -10.05
N PHE A 113 14.14 -3.55 -9.24
CA PHE A 113 14.38 -4.69 -8.36
C PHE A 113 14.38 -6.00 -9.12
N GLY A 114 13.52 -6.14 -10.13
CA GLY A 114 13.53 -7.29 -11.03
C GLY A 114 14.83 -7.43 -11.80
N VAL A 115 15.40 -6.33 -12.32
CA VAL A 115 16.70 -6.33 -12.99
C VAL A 115 17.84 -6.68 -12.02
N ARG A 116 17.76 -6.19 -10.78
CA ARG A 116 18.85 -6.33 -9.79
C ARG A 116 18.85 -7.66 -9.05
N PHE A 117 17.67 -8.17 -8.70
CA PHE A 117 17.50 -9.32 -7.81
C PHE A 117 16.70 -10.46 -8.42
N GLY A 118 16.02 -10.23 -9.55
CA GLY A 118 15.25 -11.26 -10.24
C GLY A 118 16.12 -12.47 -10.60
N ARG A 119 15.56 -13.67 -10.41
CA ARG A 119 16.15 -14.95 -10.78
C ARG A 119 15.30 -15.61 -11.84
#